data_AF-A0A8C4QXJ0-F1
#
_entry.id   AF-A0A8C4QXJ0-F1
#
_cell.length_a   1.000
_cell.length_b   1.000
_cell.length_c   1.000
_cell.angle_alpha   90.00
_cell.angle_beta   90.00
_cell.angle_gamma   90.00
#
_symmetry.space_group_name_H-M   'P 1'
#
loop_
_entity.id
_entity.type
_entity.pdbx_description
1 polymer ?
#
loop_
_entity_poly.entity_id
_entity_poly.type
_entity_poly.pdbx_seq_one_letter_code
_entity_poly.pdbx_strand_id
1 'polypeptide(L)'
;MAAHKPVEWVNAVIQRFDEQLPMRTGQVSGHSKVGLEHSKECLVIISQHKFSLVASGLTTILKTVNHAGKRTQGGGAEWERNLQLSQLSILDTLEKCLAGQPREPSRLDESTLVKQLLPEICHFLHLPREGGVGGGGGVGSCGAQGGPLGLGVSFYPQLRASASRVMFSLSCNHFGVIFNRISTR
;
A
#
# COMPACT_ATOMS: atom_id res chain seq x y z
N MET A 1 15.42 34.64 4.02
CA MET A 1 14.65 33.42 4.33
C MET A 1 14.41 32.64 3.05
N ALA A 2 15.25 31.66 2.67
CA ALA A 2 15.13 31.05 1.33
C ALA A 2 15.66 29.59 1.21
N ALA A 3 15.57 28.76 2.27
CA ALA A 3 16.00 27.36 2.20
C ALA A 3 14.91 26.33 2.58
N HIS A 4 13.69 26.77 2.95
CA HIS A 4 12.66 25.91 3.54
C HIS A 4 11.57 25.41 2.56
N LYS A 5 11.47 26.03 1.37
CA LYS A 5 10.40 25.79 0.40
C LYS A 5 10.27 24.36 -0.18
N PRO A 6 11.34 23.55 -0.37
CA PRO A 6 11.17 22.26 -1.06
C PRO A 6 10.50 21.20 -0.17
N VAL A 7 10.72 21.19 1.15
CA VAL A 7 10.13 20.17 2.04
C VAL A 7 8.64 20.39 2.22
N GLU A 8 8.22 21.64 2.43
CA GLU A 8 6.80 22.00 2.56
C GLU A 8 6.01 21.68 1.30
N TRP A 9 6.62 21.89 0.12
CA TRP A 9 5.99 21.50 -1.13
C TRP A 9 5.85 19.97 -1.25
N VAL A 10 6.88 19.18 -0.93
CA VAL A 10 6.76 17.72 -0.93
C VAL A 10 5.65 17.26 0.03
N ASN A 11 5.58 17.84 1.23
CA ASN A 11 4.51 17.54 2.19
C ASN A 11 3.13 17.93 1.65
N ALA A 12 3.01 19.07 0.94
CA ALA A 12 1.76 19.48 0.31
C ALA A 12 1.33 18.50 -0.80
N VAL A 13 2.28 17.96 -1.59
CA VAL A 13 1.98 16.94 -2.61
C VAL A 13 1.53 15.62 -1.94
N ILE A 14 2.20 15.21 -0.86
CA ILE A 14 1.82 14.03 -0.06
C ILE A 14 0.41 14.20 0.53
N GLN A 15 0.11 15.39 1.07
CA GLN A 15 -1.21 15.69 1.63
C GLN A 15 -2.29 15.68 0.54
N ARG A 16 -2.05 16.31 -0.62
CA ARG A 16 -2.98 16.29 -1.75
C ARG A 16 -3.26 14.86 -2.23
N PHE A 17 -2.23 14.02 -2.25
CA PHE A 17 -2.39 12.61 -2.56
C PHE A 17 -3.28 11.90 -1.54
N ASP A 18 -3.08 12.11 -0.23
CA ASP A 18 -3.93 11.54 0.84
C ASP A 18 -5.39 11.98 0.73
N GLU A 19 -5.64 13.28 0.53
CA GLU A 19 -7.00 13.85 0.43
C GLU A 19 -7.77 13.36 -0.80
N GLN A 20 -7.06 13.01 -1.87
CA GLN A 20 -7.63 12.51 -3.12
C GLN A 20 -7.79 10.98 -3.14
N LEU A 21 -7.43 10.27 -2.05
CA LEU A 21 -7.65 8.84 -1.97
C LEU A 21 -9.16 8.51 -1.94
N PRO A 22 -9.60 7.44 -2.66
CA PRO A 22 -11.02 7.06 -2.73
C PRO A 22 -11.72 6.94 -1.36
N MET A 23 -11.01 6.52 -0.32
CA MET A 23 -11.56 6.42 1.04
C MET A 23 -11.83 7.77 1.73
N ARG A 24 -11.15 8.86 1.31
CA ARG A 24 -11.34 10.21 1.87
C ARG A 24 -12.39 10.98 1.07
N THR A 25 -12.40 10.79 -0.24
CA THR A 25 -13.24 11.58 -1.14
C THR A 25 -14.66 11.01 -1.30
N GLY A 26 -14.87 9.69 -1.09
CA GLY A 26 -16.19 9.04 -1.10
C GLY A 26 -16.86 8.93 -2.48
N GLN A 27 -16.81 10.00 -3.29
CA GLN A 27 -17.20 10.05 -4.69
C GLN A 27 -16.02 10.48 -5.56
N VAL A 28 -15.65 9.63 -6.52
CA VAL A 28 -14.59 9.92 -7.48
C VAL A 28 -15.16 10.76 -8.62
N SER A 29 -15.15 12.08 -8.47
CA SER A 29 -15.39 12.98 -9.61
C SER A 29 -14.20 12.89 -10.58
N GLY A 30 -14.44 12.93 -11.90
CA GLY A 30 -13.39 12.71 -12.91
C GLY A 30 -12.15 13.60 -12.76
N HIS A 31 -12.33 14.81 -12.24
CA HIS A 31 -11.25 15.75 -11.93
C HIS A 31 -10.38 15.31 -10.73
N SER A 32 -10.98 14.66 -9.74
CA SER A 32 -10.28 14.09 -8.57
C SER A 32 -9.39 12.91 -9.00
N LYS A 33 -9.84 12.11 -9.97
CA LYS A 33 -9.05 11.00 -10.52
C LYS A 33 -7.80 11.48 -11.27
N VAL A 34 -7.91 12.53 -12.08
CA VAL A 34 -6.77 13.13 -12.79
C VAL A 34 -5.79 13.76 -11.80
N GLY A 35 -6.29 14.45 -10.77
CA GLY A 35 -5.47 14.99 -9.69
C GLY A 35 -4.67 13.90 -8.97
N LEU A 36 -5.30 12.75 -8.69
CA LEU A 36 -4.67 11.64 -8.00
C LEU A 36 -3.52 11.05 -8.84
N GLU A 37 -3.76 10.80 -10.12
CA GLU A 37 -2.74 10.26 -11.03
C GLU A 37 -1.56 11.25 -11.18
N HIS A 38 -1.85 12.54 -11.34
CA HIS A 38 -0.80 13.56 -11.39
C HIS A 38 0.01 13.61 -10.09
N SER A 39 -0.66 13.52 -8.94
CA SER A 39 0.00 13.49 -7.63
C SER A 39 0.89 12.26 -7.50
N LYS A 40 0.47 11.09 -8.02
CA LYS A 40 1.32 9.88 -8.08
C LYS A 40 2.57 10.12 -8.92
N GLU A 41 2.41 10.64 -10.13
CA GLU A 41 3.54 10.92 -11.03
C GLU A 41 4.52 11.90 -10.39
N CYS A 42 4.02 12.98 -9.77
CA CYS A 42 4.84 13.92 -9.02
C CYS A 42 5.60 13.22 -7.90
N LEU A 43 4.93 12.40 -7.07
CA LEU A 43 5.60 11.68 -5.97
C LEU A 43 6.70 10.74 -6.49
N VAL A 44 6.47 10.05 -7.61
CA VAL A 44 7.48 9.18 -8.23
C VAL A 44 8.69 10.00 -8.68
N ILE A 45 8.49 11.13 -9.37
CA ILE A 45 9.59 12.01 -9.81
C ILE A 45 10.36 12.57 -8.62
N ILE A 46 9.64 13.10 -7.62
CA ILE A 46 10.25 13.68 -6.40
C ILE A 46 11.03 12.62 -5.63
N SER A 47 10.54 11.38 -5.59
CA SER A 47 11.19 10.29 -4.87
C SER A 47 12.60 9.98 -5.38
N GLN A 48 12.93 10.34 -6.62
CA GLN A 48 14.29 10.20 -7.15
C GLN A 48 15.32 11.07 -6.41
N HIS A 49 14.90 12.21 -5.86
CA HIS A 49 15.77 13.17 -5.17
C HIS A 49 15.50 13.26 -3.66
N LYS A 50 14.27 12.95 -3.24
CA LYS A 50 13.77 13.07 -1.85
C LYS A 50 13.06 11.79 -1.41
N PHE A 51 13.64 10.63 -1.73
CA PHE A 51 13.09 9.31 -1.43
C PHE A 51 12.62 9.19 0.03
N SER A 52 13.47 9.57 0.99
CA SER A 52 13.17 9.43 2.42
C SER A 52 11.92 10.17 2.88
N LEU A 53 11.70 11.38 2.36
CA LEU A 53 10.55 12.18 2.72
C LEU A 53 9.27 11.60 2.10
N VAL A 54 9.33 11.22 0.82
CA VAL A 54 8.20 10.63 0.09
C VAL A 54 7.82 9.26 0.65
N ALA A 55 8.79 8.37 0.83
CA ALA A 55 8.56 7.02 1.36
C ALA A 55 8.01 7.06 2.79
N SER A 56 8.52 7.95 3.65
CA SER A 56 8.01 8.14 5.02
C SER A 56 6.57 8.67 5.01
N GLY A 57 6.27 9.66 4.16
CA GLY A 57 4.91 10.19 4.01
C GLY A 57 3.92 9.14 3.53
N LEU A 58 4.26 8.43 2.45
CA LEU A 58 3.44 7.34 1.90
C LEU A 58 3.24 6.20 2.91
N THR A 59 4.27 5.82 3.67
CA THR A 59 4.16 4.81 4.72
C THR A 59 3.24 5.26 5.86
N THR A 60 3.27 6.55 6.21
CA THR A 60 2.38 7.13 7.23
C THR A 60 0.92 7.12 6.77
N ILE A 61 0.68 7.48 5.52
CA ILE A 61 -0.64 7.39 4.89
C ILE A 61 -1.11 5.93 4.90
N LEU A 62 -0.28 4.98 4.44
CA LEU A 62 -0.60 3.56 4.40
C LEU A 62 -1.03 3.03 5.78
N LYS A 63 -0.29 3.34 6.83
CA LYS A 63 -0.63 2.96 8.21
C LYS A 63 -1.96 3.54 8.65
N THR A 64 -2.21 4.81 8.33
CA THR A 64 -3.46 5.50 8.67
C THR A 64 -4.65 4.83 7.97
N VAL A 65 -4.52 4.55 6.68
CA VAL A 65 -5.51 3.82 5.87
C VAL A 65 -5.75 2.42 6.43
N ASN A 66 -4.69 1.68 6.75
CA ASN A 66 -4.81 0.32 7.28
C ASN A 66 -5.46 0.29 8.67
N HIS A 67 -5.13 1.25 9.54
CA HIS A 67 -5.76 1.39 10.85
C HIS A 67 -7.23 1.80 10.77
N ALA A 68 -7.58 2.67 9.82
CA ALA A 68 -8.97 3.02 9.54
C ALA A 68 -9.76 1.78 9.09
N GLY A 69 -9.17 0.91 8.27
CA GLY A 69 -9.74 -0.37 7.90
C GLY A 69 -10.00 -1.30 9.10
N LYS A 70 -9.03 -1.41 10.02
CA LYS A 70 -9.15 -2.25 11.23
C LYS A 70 -10.23 -1.77 12.20
N ARG A 71 -10.43 -0.45 12.32
CA ARG A 71 -11.46 0.13 13.20
C ARG A 71 -12.86 0.08 12.59
N THR A 72 -12.93 0.15 11.26
CA THR A 72 -14.18 0.19 10.51
C THR A 72 -14.41 -1.15 9.79
N GLN A 73 -14.18 -2.27 10.48
CA GLN A 73 -14.68 -3.57 10.02
C GLN A 73 -16.21 -3.56 10.11
N GLY A 74 -16.89 -3.48 8.97
CA GLY A 74 -18.35 -3.37 8.89
C GLY A 74 -18.87 -2.11 8.20
N GLY A 75 -17.99 -1.25 7.67
CA GLY A 75 -18.43 -0.23 6.71
C GLY A 75 -19.00 -0.89 5.45
N GLY A 76 -20.08 -0.32 4.88
CA GLY A 76 -20.76 -0.91 3.72
C GLY A 76 -19.82 -1.24 2.54
N ALA A 77 -20.27 -2.10 1.62
CA ALA A 77 -19.43 -2.63 0.52
C ALA A 77 -18.69 -1.56 -0.31
N GLU A 78 -19.25 -0.35 -0.42
CA GLU A 78 -18.61 0.78 -1.10
C GLU A 78 -17.43 1.37 -0.31
N TRP A 79 -17.54 1.44 1.02
CA TRP A 79 -16.44 1.86 1.89
C TRP A 79 -15.27 0.89 1.81
N GLU A 80 -15.54 -0.41 1.87
CA GLU A 80 -14.50 -1.44 1.75
C GLU A 80 -13.81 -1.36 0.37
N ARG A 81 -14.57 -1.20 -0.71
CA ARG A 81 -14.02 -1.00 -2.05
C ARG A 81 -13.11 0.23 -2.12
N ASN A 82 -13.58 1.36 -1.58
CA ASN A 82 -12.82 2.60 -1.56
C ASN A 82 -11.55 2.48 -0.70
N LEU A 83 -11.61 1.76 0.41
CA LEU A 83 -10.45 1.43 1.24
C LEU A 83 -9.44 0.59 0.46
N GLN A 84 -9.88 -0.49 -0.18
CA GLN A 84 -9.03 -1.38 -0.97
C GLN A 84 -8.37 -0.65 -2.15
N LEU A 85 -9.13 0.19 -2.87
CA LEU A 85 -8.59 1.04 -3.95
C LEU A 85 -7.55 2.04 -3.43
N SER A 86 -7.78 2.63 -2.25
CA SER A 86 -6.82 3.55 -1.63
C SER A 86 -5.52 2.85 -1.26
N GLN A 87 -5.61 1.66 -0.64
CA GLN A 87 -4.46 0.84 -0.31
C GLN A 87 -3.67 0.45 -1.58
N LEU A 88 -4.36 0.05 -2.64
CA LEU A 88 -3.73 -0.32 -3.91
C LEU A 88 -3.01 0.87 -4.56
N SER A 89 -3.62 2.05 -4.54
CA SER A 89 -3.04 3.31 -5.02
C SER A 89 -1.74 3.67 -4.28
N ILE A 90 -1.72 3.52 -2.96
CA ILE A 90 -0.53 3.78 -2.14
C ILE A 90 0.58 2.76 -2.45
N LEU A 91 0.23 1.47 -2.53
CA LEU A 91 1.20 0.40 -2.83
C LEU A 91 1.81 0.54 -4.23
N ASP A 92 1.01 0.88 -5.25
CA ASP A 92 1.50 1.13 -6.62
C ASP A 92 2.49 2.31 -6.66
N THR A 93 2.17 3.38 -5.94
CA THR A 93 3.07 4.55 -5.84
C THR A 93 4.38 4.18 -5.12
N LEU A 94 4.30 3.45 -4.01
CA LEU A 94 5.47 2.96 -3.28
C LEU A 94 6.34 2.04 -4.14
N GLU A 95 5.74 1.14 -4.91
CA GLU A 95 6.44 0.26 -5.85
C GLU A 95 7.24 1.08 -6.85
N LYS A 96 6.62 2.07 -7.50
CA LYS A 96 7.27 2.94 -8.48
C LYS A 96 8.39 3.78 -7.86
N CYS A 97 8.18 4.30 -6.64
CA CYS A 97 9.22 5.01 -5.90
C CYS A 97 10.42 4.12 -5.57
N LEU A 98 10.19 2.85 -5.21
CA LEU A 98 11.25 1.88 -4.92
C LEU A 98 11.96 1.39 -6.20
N ALA A 99 11.22 1.14 -7.28
CA ALA A 99 11.78 0.70 -8.55
C ALA A 99 12.58 1.80 -9.27
N GLY A 100 12.21 3.08 -9.07
CA GLY A 100 12.88 4.23 -9.66
C GLY A 100 14.12 4.72 -8.93
N GLN A 101 14.59 4.01 -7.89
CA GLN A 101 15.71 4.45 -7.08
C GLN A 101 17.04 4.34 -7.87
N PRO A 102 17.85 5.42 -7.96
CA PRO A 102 19.21 5.30 -8.50
C PRO A 102 20.05 4.42 -7.56
N ARG A 103 20.95 3.61 -8.13
CA ARG A 103 21.84 2.66 -7.41
C ARG A 103 22.78 3.29 -6.36
N GLU A 104 22.68 4.59 -6.08
CA GLU A 104 23.39 5.27 -5.00
C GLU A 104 22.47 5.43 -3.78
N PRO A 105 22.60 4.54 -2.76
CA PRO A 105 21.76 4.54 -1.58
C PRO A 105 22.21 5.65 -0.63
N SER A 106 21.84 6.91 -0.90
CA SER A 106 22.11 7.97 0.05
C SER A 106 21.02 8.01 1.14
N ARG A 107 21.21 7.13 2.12
CA ARG A 107 20.95 7.31 3.56
C ARG A 107 19.53 7.72 3.93
N LEU A 108 18.57 6.90 3.54
CA LEU A 108 17.43 6.68 4.44
C LEU A 108 17.97 5.93 5.65
N ASP A 109 17.38 6.10 6.83
CA ASP A 109 17.54 5.12 7.91
C ASP A 109 16.79 3.85 7.43
N GLU A 110 17.40 3.09 6.52
CA GLU A 110 16.82 1.97 5.77
C GLU A 110 16.16 0.97 6.72
N SER A 111 16.77 0.82 7.89
CA SER A 111 16.24 0.08 9.03
C SER A 111 14.85 0.57 9.43
N THR A 112 14.63 1.88 9.53
CA THR A 112 13.37 2.50 9.93
C THR A 112 12.27 2.33 8.89
N LEU A 113 12.55 2.53 7.59
CA LEU A 113 11.54 2.29 6.55
C LEU A 113 11.13 0.82 6.51
N VAL A 114 12.10 -0.10 6.49
CA VAL A 114 11.82 -1.55 6.54
C VAL A 114 11.07 -1.91 7.83
N LYS A 115 11.45 -1.34 8.98
CA LYS A 115 10.75 -1.55 10.26
C LYS A 115 9.29 -1.16 10.19
N GLN A 116 8.98 -0.04 9.53
CA GLN A 116 7.64 0.52 9.44
C GLN A 116 6.78 -0.09 8.33
N LEU A 117 7.37 -0.37 7.16
CA LEU A 117 6.65 -0.80 5.97
C LEU A 117 6.42 -2.32 5.95
N LEU A 118 7.41 -3.11 6.38
CA LEU A 118 7.33 -4.57 6.38
C LEU A 118 6.14 -5.13 7.19
N PRO A 119 5.80 -4.66 8.41
CA PRO A 119 4.61 -5.16 9.10
C PRO A 119 3.30 -4.85 8.35
N GLU A 120 3.23 -3.72 7.65
CA GLU A 120 2.06 -3.37 6.83
C GLU A 120 1.96 -4.28 5.61
N ILE A 121 3.06 -4.49 4.88
CA ILE A 121 3.12 -5.43 3.74
C ILE A 121 2.84 -6.86 4.20
N CYS A 122 3.45 -7.31 5.29
CA CYS A 122 3.18 -8.62 5.86
C CYS A 122 1.73 -8.75 6.28
N HIS A 123 1.10 -7.70 6.82
CA HIS A 123 -0.34 -7.73 7.09
C HIS A 123 -1.11 -8.03 5.81
N PHE A 124 -0.84 -7.31 4.71
CA PHE A 124 -1.47 -7.55 3.39
C PHE A 124 -1.31 -8.98 2.87
N LEU A 125 -0.15 -9.60 3.10
CA LEU A 125 0.14 -10.97 2.67
C LEU A 125 -0.52 -12.04 3.55
N HIS A 126 -0.81 -11.71 4.81
CA HIS A 126 -1.44 -12.61 5.79
C HIS A 126 -2.92 -12.29 6.04
N LEU A 127 -3.57 -11.45 5.21
CA LEU A 127 -5.03 -11.34 5.31
C LEU A 127 -5.61 -12.73 5.11
N PRO A 128 -6.52 -13.17 6.02
CA PRO A 128 -7.20 -14.44 5.83
C PRO A 128 -7.87 -14.34 4.46
N ARG A 129 -7.49 -15.28 3.58
CA ARG A 129 -8.19 -15.53 2.33
C ARG A 129 -9.63 -15.83 2.72
N GLU A 130 -10.52 -14.84 2.68
CA GLU A 130 -11.95 -15.07 2.81
C GLU A 130 -12.35 -16.07 1.72
N GLY A 131 -12.59 -17.31 2.14
CA GLY A 131 -12.66 -18.46 1.25
C GLY A 131 -11.94 -19.66 1.82
N GLY A 132 -12.32 -20.06 3.03
CA GLY A 132 -11.91 -21.30 3.66
C GLY A 132 -12.57 -21.45 5.01
N VAL A 133 -13.79 -22.00 5.04
CA VAL A 133 -14.29 -22.73 6.22
C VAL A 133 -13.23 -23.79 6.53
N GLY A 134 -12.35 -23.48 7.46
CA GLY A 134 -11.20 -24.29 7.86
C GLY A 134 -11.29 -24.55 9.35
N GLY A 135 -12.32 -25.29 9.75
CA GLY A 135 -12.48 -25.81 11.11
C GLY A 135 -13.24 -27.13 11.05
N GLY A 136 -12.51 -28.22 10.78
CA GLY A 136 -13.04 -29.59 10.88
C GLY A 136 -12.51 -30.48 9.76
N GLY A 137 -11.56 -31.35 10.10
CA GLY A 137 -11.08 -32.39 9.18
C GLY A 137 -12.21 -33.31 8.73
N GLY A 138 -12.14 -33.74 7.47
CA GLY A 138 -13.12 -34.63 6.88
C GLY A 138 -12.81 -34.90 5.43
N VAL A 139 -12.04 -35.95 5.19
CA VAL A 139 -12.00 -36.70 3.93
C VAL A 139 -13.43 -36.91 3.41
N GLY A 140 -13.72 -36.51 2.16
CA GLY A 140 -14.98 -36.93 1.55
C GLY A 140 -15.47 -36.10 0.37
N SER A 141 -15.27 -36.66 -0.82
CA SER A 141 -16.23 -36.67 -1.93
C SER A 141 -16.44 -35.41 -2.78
N CYS A 142 -16.16 -35.62 -4.06
CA CYS A 142 -16.82 -34.98 -5.20
C CYS A 142 -18.33 -34.80 -5.01
N GLY A 143 -18.83 -33.62 -5.37
CA GLY A 143 -20.26 -33.29 -5.37
C GLY A 143 -20.48 -31.87 -5.90
N ALA A 144 -20.81 -31.76 -7.18
CA ALA A 144 -21.30 -30.54 -7.78
C ALA A 144 -22.64 -30.12 -7.14
N GLN A 145 -22.83 -28.81 -6.92
CA GLN A 145 -24.06 -28.02 -7.14
C GLN A 145 -24.12 -26.80 -6.20
N GLY A 146 -24.29 -25.59 -6.77
CA GLY A 146 -24.71 -24.42 -5.99
C GLY A 146 -24.31 -23.04 -6.54
N GLY A 147 -24.87 -22.62 -7.68
CA GLY A 147 -25.27 -21.23 -7.95
C GLY A 147 -24.19 -20.14 -8.23
N PRO A 148 -24.34 -19.34 -9.31
CA PRO A 148 -23.49 -18.19 -9.61
C PRO A 148 -24.10 -16.90 -9.06
N LEU A 149 -24.03 -16.63 -7.75
CA LEU A 149 -24.46 -15.34 -7.19
C LEU A 149 -23.56 -14.94 -6.01
N GLY A 150 -22.68 -13.98 -6.27
CA GLY A 150 -21.76 -13.44 -5.27
C GLY A 150 -20.39 -13.08 -5.82
N LEU A 151 -20.31 -12.49 -7.02
CA LEU A 151 -19.11 -11.79 -7.51
C LEU A 151 -18.87 -10.53 -6.66
N GLY A 152 -18.60 -10.71 -5.37
CA GLY A 152 -17.87 -9.74 -4.59
C GLY A 152 -16.48 -9.68 -5.20
N VAL A 153 -16.23 -8.65 -6.02
CA VAL A 153 -14.92 -8.38 -6.62
C VAL A 153 -13.94 -8.13 -5.48
N SER A 154 -13.41 -9.20 -4.92
CA SER A 154 -12.41 -9.15 -3.88
C SER A 154 -11.16 -8.56 -4.51
N PHE A 155 -10.77 -7.34 -4.11
CA PHE A 155 -9.50 -6.74 -4.53
C PHE A 155 -8.31 -7.32 -3.75
N TYR A 156 -8.56 -8.20 -2.78
CA TYR A 156 -7.56 -8.94 -2.01
C TYR A 156 -6.42 -9.58 -2.83
N PRO A 157 -6.65 -10.32 -3.93
CA PRO A 157 -5.58 -10.84 -4.78
C PRO A 157 -4.73 -9.74 -5.43
N GLN A 158 -5.34 -8.62 -5.84
CA GLN A 158 -4.60 -7.49 -6.41
C GLN A 158 -3.77 -6.77 -5.34
N LEU A 159 -4.33 -6.58 -4.15
CA LEU A 159 -3.61 -6.07 -2.97
C LEU A 159 -2.42 -6.94 -2.62
N ARG A 160 -2.59 -8.27 -2.60
CA ARG A 160 -1.51 -9.22 -2.36
C ARG A 160 -0.44 -9.17 -3.44
N ALA A 161 -0.84 -9.05 -4.70
CA ALA A 161 0.08 -8.93 -5.82
C ALA A 161 0.90 -7.62 -5.74
N SER A 162 0.25 -6.48 -5.48
CA SER A 162 0.92 -5.19 -5.28
C SER A 162 1.82 -5.21 -4.05
N ALA A 163 1.38 -5.76 -2.93
CA ALA A 163 2.19 -5.92 -1.73
C ALA A 163 3.44 -6.79 -1.99
N SER A 164 3.30 -7.87 -2.76
CA SER A 164 4.42 -8.72 -3.18
C SER A 164 5.40 -7.96 -4.06
N ARG A 165 4.92 -7.12 -5.00
CA ARG A 165 5.78 -6.28 -5.84
C ARG A 165 6.54 -5.24 -5.02
N VAL A 166 5.89 -4.58 -4.07
CA VAL A 166 6.55 -3.65 -3.14
C VAL A 166 7.60 -4.40 -2.29
N MET A 167 7.29 -5.59 -1.78
CA MET A 167 8.26 -6.41 -1.04
C MET A 167 9.45 -6.78 -1.91
N PHE A 168 9.21 -7.16 -3.17
CA PHE A 168 10.27 -7.50 -4.12
C PHE A 168 11.17 -6.28 -4.38
N SER A 169 10.61 -5.14 -4.76
CA SER A 169 11.38 -3.91 -4.98
C SER A 169 12.14 -3.47 -3.72
N LEU A 170 11.52 -3.60 -2.54
CA LEU A 170 12.18 -3.34 -1.26
C LEU A 170 13.35 -4.30 -1.02
N SER A 171 13.19 -5.59 -1.34
CA SER A 171 14.23 -6.61 -1.20
C SER A 171 15.40 -6.42 -2.16
N CYS A 172 15.15 -5.97 -3.39
CA CYS A 172 16.19 -5.67 -4.36
C CYS A 172 17.11 -4.54 -3.88
N ASN A 173 16.54 -3.57 -3.17
CA ASN A 173 17.28 -2.40 -2.70
C ASN A 173 17.83 -2.56 -1.27
N HIS A 174 17.20 -3.39 -0.42
CA HIS A 174 17.47 -3.45 1.03
C HIS A 174 17.61 -4.88 1.57
N PHE A 175 18.12 -5.81 0.75
CA PHE A 175 18.23 -7.23 1.10
C PHE A 175 18.91 -7.47 2.45
N GLY A 176 20.04 -6.81 2.72
CA GLY A 176 20.80 -6.98 3.97
C GLY A 176 20.00 -6.63 5.23
N VAL A 177 19.21 -5.56 5.19
CA VAL A 177 18.37 -5.12 6.32
C VAL A 177 17.21 -6.09 6.54
N ILE A 178 16.56 -6.55 5.47
CA ILE A 178 15.46 -7.52 5.54
C ILE A 178 15.97 -8.86 6.04
N PHE A 179 17.07 -9.36 5.47
CA PHE A 179 17.70 -10.62 5.87
C PHE A 179 18.12 -10.59 7.34
N ASN A 180 18.81 -9.54 7.78
CA ASN A 180 19.25 -9.44 9.16
C ASN A 180 18.05 -9.40 10.14
N ARG A 181 16.93 -8.76 9.75
CA ARG A 181 15.71 -8.74 10.55
C ARG A 181 14.97 -10.09 10.59
N ILE A 182 14.98 -10.84 9.49
CA ILE A 182 14.37 -12.19 9.45
C ILE A 182 15.26 -13.17 10.23
N SER A 183 16.58 -13.07 10.11
CA SER A 183 17.56 -13.94 10.78
C SER A 183 17.67 -13.71 12.29
N THR A 184 17.26 -12.53 12.78
CA THR A 184 17.22 -12.21 14.22
C THR A 184 15.88 -12.52 14.89
N ARG A 185 14.93 -13.13 14.17
CA ARG A 185 13.70 -13.69 14.74
C ARG A 185 13.81 -15.20 14.87
#